data_AF-A0A7Y5TAM5-F1
#
_entry.id   AF-A0A7Y5TAM5-F1
#
_cell.length_a   1.000
_cell.length_b   1.000
_cell.length_c   1.000
_cell.angle_alpha   90.00
_cell.angle_beta   90.00
_cell.angle_gamma   90.00
#
_symmetry.space_group_name_H-M   'P 1'
#
loop_
_entity.id
_entity.type
_entity.pdbx_description
1 polymer ?
#
loop_
_entity_poly.entity_id
_entity_poly.type
_entity_poly.pdbx_seq_one_letter_code
_entity_poly.pdbx_strand_id
1 'polypeptide(L)' 'MSALPEMRSRAEIVVDLDAIRDNVATLRARVGDPALMAVVKADGYGHGLVPAARAARAGGAD' A
#
# COMPACT_ATOMS: atom_id res chain seq x y z
N MET A 1 -21.06 34.90 8.34
CA MET A 1 -21.22 33.55 7.75
C MET A 1 -20.13 33.38 6.70
N SER A 2 -18.91 33.04 7.14
CA SER A 2 -17.78 32.87 6.22
C SER A 2 -18.00 31.59 5.44
N ALA A 3 -18.08 31.68 4.11
CA ALA A 3 -18.11 30.50 3.26
C ALA A 3 -16.86 29.66 3.56
N LEU A 4 -17.07 28.38 3.88
CA LEU A 4 -15.99 27.40 3.88
C LEU A 4 -15.44 27.35 2.45
N PRO A 5 -14.11 27.40 2.23
CA PRO A 5 -13.56 27.35 0.89
C PRO A 5 -14.09 26.10 0.20
N GLU A 6 -14.65 26.27 -1.01
CA GLU A 6 -15.07 25.13 -1.84
C GLU A 6 -13.88 24.17 -1.95
N MET A 7 -14.04 22.99 -1.36
CA MET A 7 -13.09 21.91 -1.46
C MET A 7 -13.15 21.38 -2.89
N ARG A 8 -12.44 22.08 -3.80
CA ARG A 8 -12.25 21.66 -5.19
C ARG A 8 -11.82 20.20 -5.14
N SER A 9 -12.67 19.27 -5.59
CA SER A 9 -12.30 17.87 -5.65
C SER A 9 -11.17 17.73 -6.67
N ARG A 10 -9.93 17.78 -6.18
CA ARG A 10 -8.81 17.24 -6.93
C ARG A 10 -9.03 15.73 -6.97
N ALA A 11 -8.71 15.09 -8.10
CA ALA A 11 -8.78 13.63 -8.19
C ALA A 11 -7.95 13.01 -7.05
N GLU A 12 -8.52 12.06 -6.35
CA GLU A 12 -7.90 11.36 -5.22
C GLU A 12 -7.90 9.85 -5.44
N ILE A 13 -7.01 9.16 -4.72
CA ILE A 13 -6.92 7.71 -4.68
C ILE A 13 -7.03 7.29 -3.22
N VAL A 14 -7.93 6.35 -2.94
CA VAL A 14 -8.03 5.68 -1.64
C VAL A 14 -7.39 4.30 -1.78
N VAL A 15 -6.35 4.05 -0.99
CA VAL A 15 -5.60 2.80 -1.02
C VAL A 15 -5.93 1.99 0.22
N ASP A 16 -6.37 0.75 0.02
CA ASP A 16 -6.54 -0.22 1.09
C ASP A 16 -5.19 -0.90 1.41
N LEU A 17 -4.61 -0.54 2.56
CA LEU A 17 -3.34 -1.11 3.03
C LEU A 17 -3.51 -2.53 3.60
N ASP A 18 -4.70 -2.87 4.07
CA ASP A 18 -5.01 -4.21 4.57
C ASP A 18 -5.00 -5.20 3.40
N ALA A 19 -5.53 -4.80 2.24
CA ALA A 19 -5.44 -5.58 1.02
C ALA A 19 -3.98 -5.85 0.60
N ILE A 20 -3.08 -4.87 0.72
CA ILE A 20 -1.64 -5.06 0.42
C ILE A 20 -1.04 -6.10 1.37
N ARG A 21 -1.29 -5.97 2.68
CA ARG A 21 -0.81 -6.93 3.69
C ARG A 21 -1.32 -8.34 3.40
N ASP A 22 -2.62 -8.51 3.17
CA ASP A 22 -3.25 -9.82 3.02
C ASP A 22 -2.82 -10.51 1.71
N ASN A 23 -2.59 -9.73 0.65
CA ASN A 23 -1.99 -10.22 -0.59
C ASN A 23 -0.57 -10.74 -0.35
N VAL A 24 0.25 -10.00 0.38
CA VAL A 24 1.62 -10.43 0.69
C VAL A 24 1.62 -11.66 1.59
N ALA A 25 0.71 -11.74 2.58
CA ALA A 25 0.55 -12.94 3.42
C ALA A 25 0.16 -14.17 2.58
N THR A 26 -0.73 -13.99 1.61
CA THR A 26 -1.11 -15.04 0.66
C THR A 26 0.08 -15.49 -0.19
N LEU A 27 0.90 -14.56 -0.69
CA LEU A 27 2.11 -14.89 -1.45
C LEU A 27 3.14 -15.60 -0.56
N ARG A 28 3.34 -15.14 0.68
CA ARG A 28 4.26 -15.76 1.64
C ARG A 28 3.88 -17.21 1.91
N ALA A 29 2.59 -17.49 2.12
CA ALA A 29 2.09 -18.85 2.34
C ALA A 29 2.31 -19.77 1.12
N ARG A 30 2.35 -19.22 -0.10
CA ARG A 30 2.57 -19.99 -1.34
C ARG A 30 4.03 -20.21 -1.68
N VAL A 31 4.88 -19.21 -1.41
CA VAL A 31 6.32 -19.25 -1.72
C VAL A 31 7.09 -20.06 -0.67
N GLY A 32 6.66 -20.02 0.60
CA GLY A 32 7.28 -20.78 1.69
C GLY A 32 8.52 -20.10 2.27
N ASP A 33 9.66 -20.79 2.20
CA ASP A 33 10.91 -20.41 2.86
C ASP A 33 11.77 -19.34 2.16
N PRO A 34 11.79 -19.21 0.81
CA PRO A 34 12.57 -18.17 0.16
C PRO A 34 12.19 -16.76 0.62
N ALA A 35 13.17 -15.85 0.61
CA ALA A 35 12.93 -14.45 0.91
C ALA A 35 11.94 -13.83 -0.08
N LEU A 36 10.95 -13.10 0.43
CA LEU A 36 9.91 -12.44 -0.33
C LEU A 36 10.16 -10.92 -0.36
N MET A 37 10.63 -10.43 -1.50
CA MET A 37 10.91 -9.00 -1.68
C MET A 37 9.69 -8.26 -2.26
N ALA A 38 9.19 -7.26 -1.54
CA ALA A 38 8.19 -6.34 -2.07
C ALA A 38 8.84 -5.23 -2.92
N VAL A 39 8.46 -5.15 -4.21
CA VAL A 39 8.96 -4.10 -5.11
C VAL A 39 8.03 -2.88 -5.03
N VAL A 40 8.53 -1.77 -4.51
CA VAL A 40 7.77 -0.52 -4.31
C VAL A 40 8.24 0.63 -5.20
N LYS A 41 8.64 0.32 -6.44
CA LYS A 41 9.11 1.32 -7.40
C LYS A 41 8.04 2.41 -7.68
N ALA A 42 8.46 3.59 -8.09
CA ALA A 42 7.57 4.70 -8.48
C ALA A 42 6.49 4.99 -7.42
N ASP A 43 6.92 5.27 -6.19
CA ASP A 43 6.03 5.55 -5.06
C ASP A 43 5.05 4.41 -4.73
N GLY A 44 5.54 3.17 -4.69
CA GLY A 44 4.67 2.00 -4.49
C GLY A 44 3.68 1.82 -5.65
N TYR A 45 4.09 2.09 -6.88
CA TYR A 45 3.23 2.13 -8.08
C TYR A 45 2.04 3.11 -7.95
N GLY A 46 2.23 4.22 -7.22
CA GLY A 46 1.19 5.21 -6.95
C GLY A 46 0.31 4.92 -5.74
N HIS A 47 0.57 3.82 -5.01
CA HIS A 47 -0.13 3.51 -3.75
C HIS A 47 0.47 4.22 -2.53
N GLY A 48 1.61 4.89 -2.70
CA GLY A 48 2.40 5.52 -1.63
C GLY A 48 3.53 4.60 -1.16
N LEU A 49 4.78 5.06 -1.32
CA LEU A 49 6.00 4.31 -1.06
C LEU A 49 6.03 3.72 0.35
N VAL A 50 5.94 4.60 1.34
CA VAL A 50 6.09 4.25 2.76
C VAL A 50 4.92 3.42 3.29
N PRO A 51 3.64 3.81 3.11
CA PRO A 51 2.54 3.01 3.62
C PRO A 51 2.45 1.64 2.95
N ALA A 52 2.65 1.54 1.63
CA ALA A 52 2.65 0.25 0.93
C ALA A 52 3.81 -0.65 1.38
N ALA A 53 5.02 -0.10 1.56
CA ALA A 53 6.17 -0.87 2.06
C ALA A 53 5.92 -1.41 3.47
N ARG A 54 5.34 -0.60 4.36
CA ARG A 54 5.00 -1.04 5.73
C ARG A 54 3.94 -2.14 5.73
N ALA A 55 2.89 -2.00 4.93
CA ALA A 55 1.85 -3.01 4.77
C ALA A 55 2.42 -4.33 4.24
N ALA A 56 3.29 -4.26 3.23
CA ALA A 56 3.96 -5.44 2.69
C ALA A 56 4.85 -6.13 3.73
N ARG A 57 5.63 -5.38 4.50
CA ARG A 57 6.43 -5.93 5.62
C ARG A 57 5.54 -6.59 6.67
N ALA A 58 4.40 -5.98 7.01
CA ALA A 58 3.42 -6.58 7.92
C ALA A 58 2.79 -7.87 7.37
N GLY A 59 2.70 -8.00 6.04
CA GLY A 59 2.26 -9.22 5.35
C GLY A 59 3.32 -10.31 5.21
N GLY A 60 4.56 -10.06 5.64
CA GLY A 60 5.64 -11.06 5.63
C GLY A 60 6.64 -10.92 4.47
N ALA A 61 6.72 -9.75 3.82
CA ALA A 61 7.88 -9.41 3.00
C ALA A 61 9.12 -9.12 3.87
N ASP A 62 10.30 -9.45 3.35
CA ASP A 62 11.61 -9.35 4.04
C ASP A 62 12.32 -8.01 3.91
#